data_AF-X1R026-F1
#
_entry.id   AF-X1R026-F1
#
_cell.length_a   1.000
_cell.length_b   1.000
_cell.length_c   1.000
_cell.angle_alpha   90.00
_cell.angle_beta   90.00
_cell.angle_gamma   90.00
#
_symmetry.space_group_name_H-M   'P 1'
#
loop_
_entity.id
_entity.type
_entity.pdbx_description
1 polymer ?
#
loop_
_entity_poly.entity_id
_entity_poly.type
_entity_poly.pdbx_seq_one_letter_code
_entity_poly.pdbx_strand_id
1 'polypeptide(L)'
;MKILDDLLNTLRQGEIVKDIRQGPFQTAVLTYNCGLASTLYDYSYHHGDAPVKEAGRLVGKEALEIAQMVYSPGLFEAAIGMAAINSLLEVDEGHCLSLNAGDFLAEKGRNKKIALIGHFP
;
A
#
# COMPACT_ATOMS: atom_id res chain seq x y z
N MET A 1 -2.23 0.85 14.78
CA MET A 1 -1.00 1.69 14.76
C MET A 1 -1.50 3.07 14.41
N LYS A 2 -1.34 4.08 15.28
CA LYS A 2 -2.13 5.33 15.15
C LYS A 2 -2.16 5.90 13.73
N ILE A 3 -1.04 5.93 13.02
CA ILE A 3 -0.98 6.43 11.65
C ILE A 3 -1.83 5.64 10.64
N LEU A 4 -1.89 4.31 10.77
CA LEU A 4 -2.74 3.46 9.93
C LEU A 4 -4.21 3.63 10.29
N ASP A 5 -4.52 3.76 11.58
CA ASP A 5 -5.87 4.05 12.06
C ASP A 5 -6.37 5.40 11.51
N ASP A 6 -5.51 6.43 11.59
CA ASP A 6 -5.79 7.76 11.05
C ASP A 6 -6.00 7.73 9.52
N LEU A 7 -5.18 6.96 8.78
CA LEU A 7 -5.35 6.78 7.33
C LEU A 7 -6.67 6.08 6.98
N LEU A 8 -6.98 4.96 7.65
CA LEU A 8 -8.21 4.20 7.37
C LEU A 8 -9.47 5.03 7.60
N ASN A 9 -9.44 5.95 8.56
CA ASN A 9 -10.56 6.85 8.87
C ASN A 9 -10.79 7.95 7.81
N THR A 10 -9.83 8.22 6.92
CA THR A 10 -10.00 9.20 5.82
C THR A 10 -10.42 8.55 4.50
N LEU A 11 -10.46 7.22 4.43
CA LEU A 11 -10.71 6.52 3.18
C LEU A 11 -12.17 6.59 2.75
N ARG A 12 -12.35 6.55 1.43
CA ARG A 12 -13.66 6.40 0.79
C ARG A 12 -14.32 5.10 1.25
N GLN A 13 -15.62 5.17 1.56
CA GLN A 13 -16.43 4.03 1.98
C GLN A 13 -17.34 3.53 0.87
N GLY A 14 -17.78 2.27 0.97
CA GLY A 14 -18.79 1.69 0.08
C GLY A 14 -18.24 1.23 -1.27
N GLU A 15 -16.92 1.24 -1.45
CA GLU A 15 -16.25 0.71 -2.63
C GLU A 15 -16.06 -0.80 -2.51
N ILE A 16 -15.98 -1.46 -3.66
CA ILE A 16 -15.72 -2.91 -3.73
C ILE A 16 -14.41 -3.18 -4.43
N VAL A 17 -13.77 -4.29 -4.08
CA VAL A 17 -12.59 -4.77 -4.80
C VAL A 17 -12.98 -5.35 -6.15
N LYS A 18 -12.46 -4.76 -7.23
CA LYS A 18 -12.72 -5.17 -8.62
C LYS A 18 -11.67 -6.15 -9.15
N ASP A 19 -10.41 -5.98 -8.75
CA ASP A 19 -9.31 -6.90 -9.11
C ASP A 19 -8.16 -6.78 -8.10
N ILE A 20 -7.37 -7.85 -7.97
CA ILE A 20 -6.12 -7.88 -7.19
C ILE A 20 -5.06 -8.62 -8.00
N ARG A 21 -3.90 -7.99 -8.19
CA ARG A 21 -2.73 -8.61 -8.84
C ARG A 21 -1.54 -8.52 -7.91
N GLN A 22 -1.05 -9.67 -7.44
CA GLN A 22 0.17 -9.74 -6.66
C GLN A 22 1.30 -10.26 -7.53
N GLY A 23 2.19 -9.35 -7.92
CA GLY A 23 3.44 -9.66 -8.61
C GLY A 23 4.61 -9.78 -7.64
N PRO A 24 5.80 -10.15 -8.15
CA PRO A 24 6.99 -10.39 -7.33
C PRO A 24 7.52 -9.15 -6.60
N PHE A 25 7.21 -7.94 -7.09
CA PHE A 25 7.70 -6.68 -6.52
C PHE A 25 6.58 -5.69 -6.18
N GLN A 26 5.42 -5.83 -6.81
CA GLN A 26 4.31 -4.91 -6.69
C GLN A 26 3.00 -5.69 -6.55
N THR A 27 2.17 -5.24 -5.62
CA THR A 27 0.79 -5.66 -5.44
C THR A 27 -0.10 -4.51 -5.87
N ALA A 28 -1.08 -4.81 -6.73
CA ALA A 28 -2.07 -3.88 -7.22
C ALA A 28 -3.47 -4.28 -6.74
N VAL A 29 -4.26 -3.31 -6.29
CA VAL A 29 -5.66 -3.49 -5.92
C VAL A 29 -6.48 -2.43 -6.66
N LEU A 30 -7.50 -2.88 -7.38
CA LEU A 30 -8.41 -2.01 -8.11
C LEU A 30 -9.74 -1.89 -7.34
N THR A 31 -10.10 -0.68 -6.92
CA THR A 31 -11.38 -0.34 -6.26
C THR A 31 -12.00 0.88 -6.96
N TYR A 32 -12.05 2.04 -6.30
CA TYR A 32 -12.31 3.35 -6.88
C TYR A 32 -11.19 3.73 -7.86
N ASN A 33 -9.94 3.70 -7.38
CA ASN A 33 -8.72 3.83 -8.18
C ASN A 33 -7.92 2.51 -8.20
N CYS A 34 -6.79 2.50 -8.88
CA CYS A 34 -5.81 1.41 -8.79
C CYS A 34 -4.68 1.81 -7.84
N GLY A 35 -4.62 1.16 -6.68
CA GLY A 35 -3.57 1.37 -5.69
C GLY A 35 -2.45 0.36 -5.84
N LEU A 36 -1.21 0.80 -5.63
CA LEU A 36 -0.01 -0.04 -5.67
C LEU A 36 0.66 -0.07 -4.31
N ALA A 37 1.27 -1.21 -3.96
CA ALA A 37 2.17 -1.35 -2.82
C ALA A 37 3.29 -2.32 -3.13
N SER A 38 4.46 -2.13 -2.53
CA SER A 38 5.58 -3.06 -2.67
C SER A 38 5.20 -4.44 -2.13
N THR A 39 5.44 -5.48 -2.94
CA THR A 39 5.39 -6.87 -2.47
C THR A 39 6.72 -7.18 -1.78
N LEU A 40 6.70 -7.35 -0.46
CA LEU A 40 7.89 -7.75 0.29
C LEU A 40 8.03 -9.28 0.29
N TYR A 41 9.27 -9.76 0.13
CA TYR A 41 9.55 -11.18 0.25
C TYR A 41 9.40 -11.63 1.70
N ASP A 42 8.57 -12.65 1.89
CA ASP A 42 8.41 -13.32 3.17
C ASP A 42 9.24 -14.62 3.20
N TYR A 43 10.37 -14.60 3.92
CA TYR A 43 11.22 -15.78 4.11
C TYR A 43 10.69 -16.72 5.20
N SER A 44 9.63 -16.33 5.92
CA SER A 44 9.08 -17.06 7.05
C SER A 44 7.99 -18.06 6.66
N TYR A 45 7.65 -18.16 5.38
CA TYR A 45 6.65 -19.12 4.92
C TYR A 45 7.15 -20.57 5.03
N HIS A 46 6.70 -21.24 6.08
CA HIS A 46 6.86 -22.67 6.27
C HIS A 46 5.91 -23.41 5.31
N HIS A 47 6.41 -24.47 4.67
CA HIS A 47 5.61 -25.31 3.77
C HIS A 47 4.32 -25.80 4.47
N GLY A 48 3.16 -25.28 4.08
CA GLY A 48 1.86 -25.76 4.58
C GLY A 48 0.71 -24.75 4.48
N ASP A 49 0.96 -23.47 4.72
CA ASP A 49 -0.07 -22.43 4.71
C ASP A 49 -0.08 -21.62 3.41
N ALA A 50 -1.24 -21.11 3.02
CA ALA A 50 -1.36 -20.22 1.87
C ALA A 50 -0.91 -18.79 2.24
N PRO A 51 -0.02 -18.15 1.46
CA PRO A 51 0.42 -16.74 1.60
C PRO A 51 -0.65 -15.74 1.99
N VAL A 52 -1.86 -15.94 1.47
CA VAL A 52 -3.06 -15.14 1.69
C VAL A 52 -4.19 -16.11 1.96
N LYS A 53 -4.85 -16.01 3.12
CA LYS A 53 -5.82 -17.01 3.59
C LYS A 53 -7.03 -17.16 2.66
N GLU A 54 -7.50 -16.04 2.11
CA GLU A 54 -8.67 -15.97 1.24
C GLU A 54 -8.30 -15.72 -0.24
N ALA A 55 -7.13 -16.19 -0.67
CA ALA A 55 -6.70 -16.07 -2.05
C ALA A 55 -7.79 -16.54 -3.04
N GLY A 56 -8.06 -15.72 -4.05
CA GLY A 56 -9.13 -15.96 -5.04
C GLY A 56 -10.55 -15.62 -4.58
N ARG A 57 -10.75 -15.15 -3.33
CA ARG A 57 -12.07 -14.81 -2.77
C ARG A 57 -12.19 -13.35 -2.31
N LEU A 58 -11.15 -12.54 -2.53
CA LEU A 58 -11.12 -11.14 -2.10
C LEU A 58 -11.86 -10.20 -3.07
N VAL A 59 -11.95 -10.57 -4.35
CA VAL A 59 -12.69 -9.79 -5.35
C VAL A 59 -14.18 -9.82 -5.03
N GLY A 60 -14.82 -8.65 -5.06
CA GLY A 60 -16.22 -8.46 -4.70
C GLY A 60 -16.46 -8.15 -3.21
N LYS A 61 -15.45 -8.26 -2.35
CA LYS A 61 -15.54 -7.80 -0.96
C LYS A 61 -15.51 -6.28 -0.86
N GLU A 62 -15.96 -5.77 0.29
CA GLU A 62 -15.87 -4.36 0.63
C GLU A 62 -14.39 -3.95 0.76
N ALA A 63 -14.04 -2.83 0.15
CA ALA A 63 -12.65 -2.43 0.00
C ALA A 63 -11.98 -2.03 1.32
N LEU A 64 -12.74 -1.45 2.26
CA LEU A 64 -12.24 -1.12 3.59
C LEU A 64 -11.95 -2.38 4.43
N GLU A 65 -12.73 -3.46 4.29
CA GLU A 65 -12.43 -4.79 4.86
C GLU A 65 -11.06 -5.27 4.37
N ILE A 66 -10.81 -5.17 3.06
CA ILE A 66 -9.51 -5.56 2.49
C ILE A 66 -8.38 -4.63 2.93
N ALA A 67 -8.64 -3.33 3.08
CA ALA A 67 -7.67 -2.37 3.61
C ALA A 67 -7.20 -2.73 5.03
N GLN A 68 -8.04 -3.35 5.86
CA GLN A 68 -7.65 -3.83 7.20
C GLN A 68 -6.54 -4.89 7.17
N MET A 69 -6.33 -5.57 6.03
CA MET A 69 -5.23 -6.54 5.88
C MET A 69 -3.85 -5.90 6.08
N VAL A 70 -3.73 -4.56 6.08
CA VAL A 70 -2.49 -3.83 6.42
C VAL A 70 -1.96 -4.20 7.82
N TYR A 71 -2.84 -4.67 8.71
CA TYR A 71 -2.49 -5.14 10.05
C TYR A 71 -2.09 -6.62 10.10
N SER A 72 -2.19 -7.35 8.99
CA SER A 72 -1.80 -8.75 8.96
C SER A 72 -0.32 -8.90 9.28
N PRO A 73 0.07 -9.90 10.09
CA PRO A 73 1.47 -10.25 10.27
C PRO A 73 2.10 -10.83 8.99
N GLY A 74 1.28 -11.31 8.03
CA GLY A 74 1.77 -11.85 6.76
C GLY A 74 2.04 -10.73 5.75
N LEU A 75 3.26 -10.68 5.21
CA LEU A 75 3.69 -9.57 4.33
C LEU A 75 2.88 -9.46 3.04
N PHE A 76 2.41 -10.59 2.49
CA PHE A 76 1.57 -10.60 1.29
C PHE A 76 0.18 -10.02 1.54
N GLU A 77 -0.42 -10.33 2.69
CA GLU A 77 -1.70 -9.78 3.11
C GLU A 77 -1.56 -8.28 3.43
N ALA A 78 -0.49 -7.90 4.13
CA ALA A 78 -0.19 -6.50 4.43
C ALA A 78 0.02 -5.67 3.15
N ALA A 79 0.68 -6.24 2.13
CA ALA A 79 0.84 -5.58 0.83
C ALA A 79 -0.50 -5.39 0.10
N ILE A 80 -1.41 -6.38 0.17
CA ILE A 80 -2.78 -6.24 -0.36
C ILE A 80 -3.52 -5.13 0.38
N GLY A 81 -3.49 -5.12 1.71
CA GLY A 81 -4.14 -4.08 2.50
C GLY A 81 -3.59 -2.68 2.21
N MET A 82 -2.27 -2.53 2.08
CA MET A 82 -1.64 -1.26 1.72
C MET A 82 -2.02 -0.81 0.30
N ALA A 83 -2.05 -1.72 -0.68
CA ALA A 83 -2.51 -1.40 -2.02
C ALA A 83 -4.00 -1.02 -2.03
N ALA A 84 -4.83 -1.65 -1.19
CA ALA A 84 -6.25 -1.29 -1.03
C ALA A 84 -6.40 0.11 -0.41
N ILE A 85 -5.63 0.47 0.62
CA ILE A 85 -5.56 1.84 1.16
C ILE A 85 -5.25 2.83 0.03
N ASN A 86 -4.19 2.57 -0.74
CA ASN A 86 -3.77 3.44 -1.85
C ASN A 86 -4.83 3.54 -2.97
N SER A 87 -5.68 2.53 -3.14
CA SER A 87 -6.77 2.53 -4.12
C SER A 87 -7.99 3.35 -3.67
N LEU A 88 -8.16 3.55 -2.37
CA LEU A 88 -9.27 4.29 -1.74
C LEU A 88 -8.92 5.73 -1.38
N LEU A 89 -7.63 6.07 -1.34
CA LEU A 89 -7.16 7.42 -1.08
C LEU A 89 -7.59 8.36 -2.21
N GLU A 90 -8.22 9.46 -1.80
CA GLU A 90 -8.53 10.57 -2.69
C GLU A 90 -7.40 11.60 -2.61
N VAL A 91 -6.77 11.87 -3.74
CA VAL A 91 -5.65 12.81 -3.85
C VAL A 91 -6.16 14.07 -4.54
N ASP A 92 -6.10 15.19 -3.85
CA ASP A 92 -6.32 16.50 -4.44
C ASP A 92 -5.07 16.93 -5.21
N GLU A 93 -5.07 16.65 -6.51
CA GLU A 93 -3.97 17.02 -7.40
C GLU A 93 -3.74 18.54 -7.48
N GLY A 94 -4.72 19.36 -7.09
CA GLY A 94 -4.56 20.83 -7.00
C GLY A 94 -3.55 21.26 -5.94
N HIS A 95 -3.26 20.40 -4.96
CA HIS A 95 -2.21 20.60 -3.96
C HIS A 95 -0.87 19.92 -4.32
N CYS A 96 -0.81 19.19 -5.44
CA CYS A 96 0.40 18.50 -5.86
C CYS A 96 1.31 19.41 -6.70
N LEU A 97 2.62 19.27 -6.49
CA LEU A 97 3.65 19.96 -7.26
C LEU A 97 4.49 18.94 -8.04
N SER A 98 4.72 19.20 -9.32
CA SER A 98 5.61 18.36 -10.14
C SER A 98 7.06 18.80 -9.94
N LEU A 99 7.87 17.93 -9.33
CA LEU A 99 9.27 18.19 -9.00
C LEU A 99 10.07 16.89 -8.89
N ASN A 100 11.39 16.98 -9.08
CA ASN A 100 12.30 15.87 -8.82
C ASN A 100 12.50 15.74 -7.30
N ALA A 101 12.18 14.57 -6.75
CA ALA A 101 12.30 14.32 -5.31
C ALA A 101 13.75 14.41 -4.81
N GLY A 102 14.73 13.97 -5.62
CA GLY A 102 16.16 14.03 -5.28
C GLY A 102 16.67 15.46 -5.16
N ASP A 103 16.35 16.30 -6.15
CA ASP A 103 16.72 17.73 -6.14
C ASP A 103 16.09 18.45 -4.95
N PHE A 104 14.81 18.17 -4.68
CA PHE A 104 14.09 18.74 -3.55
C PHE A 104 14.71 18.34 -2.20
N LEU A 105 15.03 17.06 -2.01
CA LEU A 105 15.71 16.58 -0.81
C LEU A 105 17.10 17.21 -0.65
N ALA A 106 17.87 17.34 -1.73
CA ALA A 106 19.19 17.98 -1.72
C ALA A 106 19.12 19.46 -1.31
N GLU A 107 18.12 20.20 -1.81
CA GLU A 107 17.87 21.58 -1.40
C GLU A 107 17.50 21.67 0.09
N LYS A 108 16.51 20.89 0.54
CA LYS A 108 16.03 20.92 1.93
C LYS A 108 17.04 20.39 2.95
N GLY A 109 17.92 19.52 2.48
CA GLY A 109 18.97 18.86 3.26
C GLY A 109 20.28 19.63 3.38
N ARG A 110 20.42 20.78 2.69
CA ARG A 110 21.64 21.60 2.74
C ARG A 110 22.05 21.90 4.18
N ASN A 111 23.31 21.63 4.52
CA ASN A 111 23.89 21.82 5.85
C ASN A 111 23.23 21.01 6.97
N LYS A 112 22.52 19.92 6.64
CA LYS A 112 21.88 19.01 7.62
C LYS A 112 22.44 17.60 7.47
N LYS A 113 22.26 16.79 8.51
CA LYS A 113 22.45 15.33 8.43
C LYS A 113 21.17 14.71 7.88
N ILE A 114 21.28 13.89 6.85
CA ILE A 114 20.16 13.26 6.15
C ILE A 114 20.29 11.74 6.30
N ALA A 115 19.16 11.06 6.51
CA ALA A 115 19.05 9.61 6.41
C ALA A 115 18.03 9.27 5.32
N LEU A 116 18.37 8.33 4.44
CA LEU A 116 17.47 7.77 3.44
C LEU A 116 17.20 6.32 3.82
N ILE A 117 15.92 5.95 3.93
CA ILE A 117 15.49 4.59 4.29
C ILE A 117 14.77 4.00 3.09
N GLY A 118 15.39 2.99 2.48
CA GLY A 118 14.95 2.38 1.23
C GLY A 118 16.06 2.39 0.18
N HIS A 119 15.81 1.76 -0.96
CA HIS A 119 16.74 1.71 -2.08
C HIS A 119 16.25 2.63 -3.20
N PHE A 120 16.95 3.76 -3.38
CA PHE A 120 16.64 4.78 -4.39
C PHE A 120 17.87 4.96 -5.29
N PRO A 121 17.87 4.41 -6.52
CA PRO A 121 19.00 4.52 -7.44
C PRO A 121 19.15 5.94 -8.01
#